data_AF-A0A0F0IDW8-F1
#
_entry.id   AF-A0A0F0IDW8-F1
#
_cell.length_a   1.000
_cell.length_b   1.000
_cell.length_c   1.000
_cell.angle_alpha   90.00
_cell.angle_beta   90.00
_cell.angle_gamma   90.00
#
_symmetry.space_group_name_H-M   'P 1'
#
loop_
_entity.id
_entity.type
_entity.pdbx_description
1 polymer ?
#
loop_
_entity_poly.entity_id
_entity_poly.type
_entity_poly.pdbx_seq_one_letter_code
_entity_poly.pdbx_strand_id
1 'polypeptide(L)'
;MYVNVKGLSDLCVRGGVTTEPSLIEDFVRGFNASYPLFDLVDIGAGKESAHDKIGDTLADRDLIGRVSLIEGLPFASDLDLIKASYRVTKFSDLFRDTKISVWAPWKAAVASKPRALLTPSPVQHVTLSRTSTNTTTTSNSVPISSSSTNTPNSGEFQVVRSKSSVPPPPKIVERNKYGQRVDRLDFKTIPRDEVNRIKKLKLCNFYYLQGECPNDNCHHDHSRKLTKTEYQVLTAIARMTPCRYGLECDDPECMYGHRCPQSEPVTKV
;
A
#
# COMPACT_ATOMS: atom_id res chain seq x y z
N MET A 1 -6.49 -16.66 18.04
CA MET A 1 -6.89 -16.16 16.71
C MET A 1 -5.91 -16.69 15.69
N TYR A 2 -6.34 -17.35 14.62
CA TYR A 2 -5.44 -17.85 13.58
C TYR A 2 -5.45 -16.90 12.38
N VAL A 3 -4.28 -16.46 11.93
CA VAL A 3 -4.15 -15.41 10.90
C VAL A 3 -2.99 -15.74 9.98
N ASN A 4 -3.17 -15.63 8.67
CA ASN A 4 -2.04 -15.54 7.74
C ASN A 4 -1.48 -14.12 7.81
N VAL A 5 -0.46 -13.90 8.66
CA VAL A 5 0.02 -12.54 8.96
C VAL A 5 0.58 -11.87 7.72
N LYS A 6 1.32 -12.61 6.89
CA LYS A 6 1.85 -12.09 5.61
C LYS A 6 0.74 -11.63 4.67
N GLY A 7 -0.27 -12.47 4.45
CA GLY A 7 -1.40 -12.17 3.58
C GLY A 7 -2.23 -10.99 4.08
N LEU A 8 -2.47 -10.92 5.40
CA LEU A 8 -3.14 -9.79 6.04
C LEU A 8 -2.32 -8.51 5.86
N SER A 9 -1.00 -8.58 6.06
CA SER A 9 -0.10 -7.44 5.94
C SER A 9 -0.08 -6.87 4.51
N ASP A 10 0.06 -7.72 3.51
CA ASP A 10 0.00 -7.31 2.11
C ASP A 10 -1.37 -6.74 1.73
N LEU A 11 -2.46 -7.31 2.26
CA LEU A 11 -3.82 -6.79 2.04
C LEU A 11 -4.01 -5.42 2.70
N CYS A 12 -3.53 -5.22 3.93
CA CYS A 12 -3.59 -3.95 4.63
C CYS A 12 -2.80 -2.86 3.88
N VAL A 13 -1.63 -3.18 3.32
CA VAL A 13 -0.87 -2.24 2.49
C VAL A 13 -1.61 -1.90 1.21
N ARG A 14 -2.07 -2.91 0.49
CA ARG A 14 -2.80 -2.73 -0.79
C ARG A 14 -4.13 -1.99 -0.61
N GLY A 15 -4.76 -2.16 0.55
CA GLY A 15 -5.99 -1.47 0.94
C GLY A 15 -5.76 -0.08 1.55
N GLY A 16 -4.51 0.40 1.65
CA GLY A 16 -4.19 1.70 2.23
C GLY A 16 -4.44 1.81 3.74
N VAL A 17 -4.54 0.68 4.45
CA VAL A 17 -4.71 0.63 5.91
C VAL A 17 -3.39 0.94 6.63
N THR A 18 -2.27 0.47 6.06
CA THR A 18 -0.91 0.73 6.56
C THR A 18 0.03 1.01 5.38
N THR A 19 1.12 1.73 5.62
CA THR A 19 2.17 1.96 4.61
C THR A 19 3.26 0.89 4.67
N GLU A 20 3.48 0.29 5.85
CA GLU A 20 4.55 -0.67 6.09
C GLU A 20 4.01 -2.02 6.58
N PRO A 21 4.53 -3.14 6.03
CA PRO A 21 4.15 -4.48 6.47
C PRO A 21 4.53 -4.82 7.91
N SER A 22 5.67 -4.29 8.36
CA SER A 22 6.23 -4.47 9.70
C SER A 22 5.27 -4.02 10.81
N LEU A 23 4.45 -3.00 10.55
CA LEU A 23 3.48 -2.51 11.52
C LEU A 23 2.44 -3.56 11.91
N ILE A 24 2.10 -4.48 11.00
CA ILE A 24 1.19 -5.59 11.32
C ILE A 24 1.91 -6.66 12.16
N GLU A 25 3.19 -6.93 11.89
CA GLU A 25 4.00 -7.86 12.69
C GLU A 25 4.23 -7.35 14.12
N ASP A 26 4.50 -6.05 14.25
CA ASP A 26 4.64 -5.38 15.54
C ASP A 26 3.31 -5.36 16.31
N PHE A 27 2.20 -5.13 15.62
CA PHE A 27 0.87 -5.26 16.21
C PHE A 27 0.62 -6.67 16.75
N VAL A 28 0.91 -7.71 15.96
CA VAL A 28 0.73 -9.11 16.39
C VAL A 28 1.56 -9.39 17.65
N ARG A 29 2.82 -8.95 17.67
CA ARG A 29 3.70 -9.11 18.83
C ARG A 29 3.16 -8.37 20.06
N GLY A 30 2.72 -7.13 19.88
CA GLY A 30 2.11 -6.32 20.93
C GLY A 30 0.82 -6.93 21.46
N PHE A 31 -0.05 -7.43 20.58
CA PHE A 31 -1.32 -8.07 20.93
C PHE A 31 -1.09 -9.30 21.82
N ASN A 32 -0.17 -10.19 21.41
CA ASN A 32 0.17 -11.39 22.17
C ASN A 32 0.85 -11.06 23.51
N ALA A 33 1.61 -9.96 23.59
CA ALA A 33 2.25 -9.52 24.82
C ALA A 33 1.33 -8.73 25.76
N SER A 34 0.19 -8.23 25.26
CA SER A 34 -0.69 -7.32 26.01
C SER A 34 -1.45 -8.02 27.14
N TYR A 35 -1.83 -9.28 26.94
CA TYR A 35 -2.54 -10.05 27.95
C TYR A 35 -2.23 -11.55 27.84
N PRO A 36 -2.04 -12.30 28.94
CA PRO A 36 -1.66 -13.72 28.89
C PRO A 36 -2.63 -14.63 28.15
N LEU A 37 -3.90 -14.22 28.03
CA LEU A 37 -4.95 -14.98 27.33
C LEU A 37 -5.13 -14.55 25.87
N PHE A 38 -4.37 -13.55 25.41
CA PHE A 38 -4.43 -13.10 24.03
C PHE A 38 -3.39 -13.85 23.21
N ASP A 39 -3.88 -14.59 22.24
CA ASP A 39 -3.02 -15.36 21.34
C ASP A 39 -3.48 -15.19 19.90
N LEU A 40 -2.58 -14.70 19.08
CA LEU A 40 -2.69 -14.55 17.64
C LEU A 40 -1.57 -15.38 17.00
N VAL A 41 -1.97 -16.46 16.35
CA VAL A 41 -1.11 -17.50 15.79
C VAL A 41 -0.98 -17.28 14.29
N ASP A 42 0.25 -17.07 13.82
CA ASP A 42 0.55 -17.04 12.39
C ASP A 42 0.53 -18.47 11.83
N ILE A 43 -0.29 -18.69 10.81
CA ILE A 43 -0.45 -19.98 10.14
C ILE A 43 0.26 -20.05 8.78
N GLY A 44 0.84 -18.94 8.32
CA GLY A 44 1.56 -18.85 7.07
C GLY A 44 0.67 -18.68 5.82
N ALA A 45 1.31 -18.73 4.65
CA ALA A 45 0.73 -18.28 3.38
C ALA A 45 -0.21 -19.29 2.68
N GLY A 46 -0.61 -20.37 3.35
CA GLY A 46 -1.49 -21.39 2.76
C GLY A 46 -2.91 -20.87 2.60
N LYS A 47 -3.44 -20.93 1.37
CA LYS A 47 -4.74 -20.37 0.96
C LYS A 47 -5.93 -20.84 1.84
N GLU A 48 -5.87 -22.07 2.32
CA GLU A 48 -6.90 -22.69 3.19
C GLU A 48 -6.36 -23.06 4.59
N SER A 49 -5.12 -22.67 4.92
CA SER A 49 -4.44 -23.14 6.14
C SER A 49 -5.16 -22.72 7.43
N ALA A 50 -5.98 -21.67 7.41
CA ALA A 50 -6.79 -21.26 8.55
C ALA A 50 -7.99 -22.19 8.70
N HIS A 51 -8.70 -22.39 7.60
CA HIS A 51 -9.92 -23.19 7.54
C HIS A 51 -9.64 -24.66 7.83
N ASP A 52 -8.58 -25.22 7.25
CA ASP A 52 -8.17 -26.61 7.47
C ASP A 52 -7.80 -26.85 8.95
N LYS A 53 -6.98 -25.96 9.52
CA LYS A 53 -6.47 -26.09 10.89
C LYS A 53 -7.57 -25.84 11.93
N ILE A 54 -8.49 -24.93 11.63
CA ILE A 54 -9.66 -24.66 12.47
C ILE A 54 -10.69 -25.78 12.31
N GLY A 55 -10.90 -26.32 11.10
CA GLY A 55 -11.89 -27.36 10.82
C GLY A 55 -11.63 -28.64 11.61
N ASP A 56 -10.39 -29.12 11.59
CA ASP A 56 -10.00 -30.30 12.38
C ASP A 56 -10.12 -30.05 13.89
N THR A 57 -9.76 -28.85 14.35
CA THR A 57 -9.83 -28.49 15.77
C THR A 57 -11.28 -28.32 16.23
N LEU A 58 -12.15 -27.71 15.41
CA LEU A 58 -13.58 -27.48 15.70
C LEU A 58 -14.48 -28.68 15.39
N ALA A 59 -13.94 -29.78 14.86
CA ALA A 59 -14.67 -31.05 14.84
C ALA A 59 -14.73 -31.68 16.24
N ASP A 60 -13.89 -31.22 17.18
CA ASP A 60 -13.85 -31.72 18.54
C ASP A 60 -15.09 -31.31 19.35
N ARG A 61 -15.88 -32.34 19.71
CA ARG A 61 -17.09 -32.25 20.53
C ARG A 61 -16.83 -31.64 21.90
N ASP A 62 -15.62 -31.76 22.43
CA ASP A 62 -15.27 -31.23 23.75
C ASP A 62 -15.10 -29.71 23.75
N LEU A 63 -14.89 -29.10 22.58
CA LEU A 63 -14.79 -27.64 22.43
C LEU A 63 -16.16 -26.97 22.31
N ILE A 64 -17.22 -27.74 22.05
CA ILE A 64 -18.59 -27.24 21.94
C ILE A 64 -19.02 -26.63 23.28
N GLY A 65 -19.35 -25.33 23.26
CA GLY A 65 -19.74 -24.56 24.45
C GLY A 65 -18.59 -23.85 25.18
N ARG A 66 -17.32 -24.17 24.87
CA ARG A 66 -16.14 -23.45 25.38
C ARG A 66 -15.58 -22.46 24.37
N VAL A 67 -15.79 -22.71 23.09
CA VAL A 67 -15.36 -21.84 21.99
C VAL A 67 -16.54 -21.04 21.45
N SER A 68 -16.34 -19.75 21.24
CA SER A 68 -17.27 -18.88 20.51
C SER A 68 -16.60 -18.37 19.24
N LEU A 69 -17.34 -18.38 18.14
CA LEU A 69 -16.90 -17.87 16.85
C LEU A 69 -17.33 -16.41 16.73
N ILE A 70 -16.39 -15.57 16.31
CA ILE A 70 -16.65 -14.15 16.06
C ILE A 70 -16.71 -13.95 14.55
N GLU A 71 -17.86 -13.51 14.04
CA GLU A 71 -18.11 -13.25 12.63
C GLU A 71 -17.82 -11.78 12.31
N GLY A 72 -16.82 -11.52 11.46
CA GLY A 72 -16.58 -10.20 10.87
C GLY A 72 -17.26 -10.10 9.51
N LEU A 73 -16.81 -10.95 8.58
CA LEU A 73 -17.46 -11.19 7.29
C LEU A 73 -18.29 -12.48 7.35
N PRO A 74 -19.33 -12.63 6.51
CA PRO A 74 -20.06 -13.89 6.40
C PRO A 74 -19.09 -15.06 6.20
N PHE A 75 -19.22 -16.10 7.01
CA PHE A 75 -18.44 -17.32 6.85
C PHE A 75 -18.67 -17.93 5.46
N ALA A 76 -17.66 -18.64 4.95
CA ALA A 76 -17.81 -19.43 3.73
C ALA A 76 -18.76 -20.62 4.00
N SER A 77 -19.48 -21.05 2.95
CA SER A 77 -20.56 -22.05 3.06
C SER A 77 -20.08 -23.43 3.55
N ASP A 78 -18.80 -23.72 3.40
CA ASP A 78 -18.15 -24.91 3.94
C ASP A 78 -18.08 -24.95 5.48
N LEU A 79 -18.21 -23.81 6.14
CA LEU A 79 -18.25 -23.70 7.61
C LEU A 79 -19.67 -23.77 8.19
N ASP A 80 -20.73 -23.91 7.38
CA ASP A 80 -22.12 -23.87 7.85
C ASP A 80 -22.44 -24.99 8.86
N LEU A 81 -21.88 -26.19 8.65
CA LEU A 81 -22.03 -27.33 9.58
C LEU A 81 -21.40 -27.07 10.95
N ILE A 82 -20.26 -26.37 10.96
CA ILE A 82 -19.55 -25.97 12.18
C ILE A 82 -20.34 -24.84 12.86
N LYS A 83 -20.82 -23.86 12.09
CA LYS A 83 -21.61 -22.73 12.61
C LYS A 83 -22.83 -23.19 13.43
N ALA A 84 -23.50 -24.26 13.00
CA ALA A 84 -24.65 -24.81 13.70
C ALA A 84 -24.31 -25.39 15.09
N SER A 85 -23.05 -25.78 15.32
CA SER A 85 -22.60 -26.43 16.55
C SER A 85 -21.93 -25.48 17.55
N TYR A 86 -21.58 -24.25 17.16
CA TYR A 86 -20.88 -23.28 18.00
C TYR A 86 -21.68 -22.02 18.25
N ARG A 87 -21.39 -21.33 19.37
CA ARG A 87 -21.93 -20.00 19.63
C ARG A 87 -21.28 -19.00 18.67
N VAL A 88 -22.07 -18.23 17.94
CA VAL A 88 -21.59 -17.22 17.00
C VAL A 88 -22.02 -15.84 17.49
N THR A 89 -21.10 -14.89 17.44
CA THR A 89 -21.39 -13.49 17.75
C THR A 89 -20.78 -12.56 16.70
N LYS A 90 -21.31 -11.34 16.59
CA LYS A 90 -20.86 -10.31 15.65
C LYS A 90 -20.71 -8.99 16.38
N PHE A 91 -19.63 -8.27 16.09
CA PHE A 91 -19.39 -6.93 16.61
C PHE A 91 -19.25 -5.96 15.43
N SER A 92 -20.37 -5.49 14.90
CA SER A 92 -20.40 -4.64 13.69
C SER A 92 -19.65 -3.32 13.86
N ASP A 93 -19.54 -2.81 15.08
CA ASP A 93 -18.81 -1.56 15.39
C ASP A 93 -17.30 -1.79 15.54
N LEU A 94 -16.86 -3.04 15.66
CA LEU A 94 -15.45 -3.42 15.85
C LEU A 94 -14.84 -4.06 14.60
N PHE A 95 -15.60 -4.92 13.92
CA PHE A 95 -15.16 -5.62 12.71
C PHE A 95 -15.89 -5.11 11.48
N ARG A 96 -15.14 -4.96 10.37
CA ARG A 96 -15.71 -4.61 9.08
C ARG A 96 -16.64 -5.73 8.60
N ASP A 97 -17.78 -5.33 8.06
CA ASP A 97 -18.74 -6.20 7.37
C ASP A 97 -18.46 -6.34 5.87
N THR A 98 -17.43 -5.66 5.38
CA THR A 98 -16.98 -5.64 3.99
C THR A 98 -15.50 -5.98 3.87
N LYS A 99 -15.12 -6.66 2.78
CA LYS A 99 -13.71 -6.97 2.48
C LYS A 99 -12.92 -5.68 2.32
N ILE A 100 -11.65 -5.71 2.71
CA ILE A 100 -10.73 -4.60 2.44
C ILE A 100 -10.65 -4.42 0.92
N SER A 101 -11.18 -3.31 0.43
CA SER A 101 -11.14 -2.96 -0.98
C SER A 101 -9.71 -2.63 -1.38
N VAL A 102 -9.19 -3.35 -2.38
CA VAL A 102 -7.90 -3.03 -2.97
C VAL A 102 -8.16 -2.09 -4.15
N TRP A 103 -7.86 -0.81 -3.96
CA TRP A 103 -7.99 0.18 -5.02
C TRP A 103 -6.82 0.00 -6.01
N ALA A 104 -7.09 -0.58 -7.19
CA ALA A 104 -6.27 -0.37 -8.37
C ALA A 104 -6.73 0.97 -8.99
N PRO A 105 -5.96 2.07 -8.93
CA PRO A 105 -4.50 2.16 -9.00
C PRO A 105 -3.87 2.81 -7.74
N TRP A 106 -2.89 2.13 -7.16
CA TRP A 106 -2.07 2.56 -6.02
C TRP A 106 -1.09 3.72 -6.31
N LYS A 107 -1.26 4.43 -7.45
CA LYS A 107 -0.39 5.53 -7.88
C LYS A 107 -0.44 6.77 -6.97
N ALA A 108 -1.39 6.88 -6.03
CA ALA A 108 -1.55 8.08 -5.19
C ALA A 108 -1.32 7.88 -3.67
N ALA A 109 -1.26 6.65 -3.15
CA ALA A 109 -1.31 6.42 -1.69
C ALA A 109 0.06 6.55 -0.98
N VAL A 110 1.17 6.52 -1.71
CA VAL A 110 2.51 6.85 -1.16
C VAL A 110 2.82 8.35 -1.19
N ALA A 111 1.90 9.17 -1.74
CA ALA A 111 2.08 10.59 -1.96
C ALA A 111 1.28 11.50 -1.01
N SER A 112 0.24 10.99 -0.36
CA SER A 112 -0.72 11.85 0.33
C SER A 112 -1.25 11.21 1.61
N LYS A 113 -0.51 11.35 2.70
CA LYS A 113 -1.00 11.96 3.95
C LYS A 113 0.07 11.97 5.04
N PRO A 114 0.23 13.10 5.77
CA PRO A 114 0.98 13.10 7.01
C PRO A 114 0.27 12.19 8.02
N ARG A 115 1.07 11.52 8.85
CA ARG A 115 0.70 10.76 10.04
C ARG A 115 -0.55 11.34 10.71
N ALA A 116 -1.71 10.70 10.53
CA ALA A 116 -2.83 10.93 11.43
C ALA A 116 -2.38 10.36 12.79
N LEU A 117 -2.24 11.22 13.79
CA LEU A 117 -2.01 10.82 15.16
C LEU A 117 -3.13 9.84 15.53
N LEU A 118 -2.75 8.57 15.68
CA LEU A 118 -3.64 7.57 16.27
C LEU A 118 -4.08 8.10 17.63
N THR A 119 -5.37 7.91 17.89
CA THR A 119 -6.13 8.23 19.09
C THR A 119 -5.26 8.07 20.36
N PRO A 120 -5.23 9.06 21.27
CA PRO A 120 -4.47 8.90 22.50
C PRO A 120 -5.08 7.77 23.33
N SER A 121 -4.25 6.80 23.69
CA SER A 121 -4.58 5.79 24.70
C SER A 121 -4.84 6.51 26.04
N PRO A 122 -5.79 6.06 26.88
CA PRO A 122 -6.13 6.77 28.12
C PRO A 122 -4.95 6.71 29.09
N VAL A 123 -4.29 7.85 29.30
CA VAL A 123 -3.24 7.97 30.33
C VAL A 123 -3.93 8.23 31.67
N GLN A 124 -3.85 7.27 32.58
CA GLN A 124 -4.25 7.48 33.97
C GLN A 124 -3.28 8.49 34.61
N HIS A 125 -3.83 9.63 35.02
CA HIS A 125 -3.10 10.68 35.72
C HIS A 125 -2.75 10.22 37.14
N VAL A 126 -1.46 10.07 37.43
CA VAL A 126 -0.96 10.13 38.82
C VAL A 126 -0.30 11.50 38.99
N THR A 127 -0.91 12.31 39.85
CA THR A 127 -0.50 13.68 40.15
C THR A 127 0.68 13.70 41.12
N LEU A 128 1.80 14.32 40.73
CA LEU A 128 2.70 14.96 41.68
C LEU A 128 3.09 16.35 41.19
N SER A 129 2.61 17.35 41.92
CA SER A 129 2.80 18.78 41.70
C SER A 129 4.23 19.21 41.98
N ARG A 130 4.82 20.04 41.11
CA ARG A 130 5.76 21.11 41.52
C ARG A 130 5.58 22.35 40.64
N THR A 131 5.09 23.39 41.30
CA THR A 131 4.87 24.78 40.88
C THR A 131 6.10 25.45 40.26
N SER A 132 5.89 26.30 39.25
CA SER A 132 6.32 27.71 39.29
C SER A 132 5.66 28.55 38.19
N THR A 133 5.34 29.76 38.60
CA THR A 133 4.42 30.78 38.08
C THR A 133 5.02 31.64 36.96
N ASN A 134 4.19 32.15 36.04
CA ASN A 134 4.02 33.59 35.69
C ASN A 134 3.32 33.76 34.31
N THR A 135 2.04 34.12 34.27
CA THR A 135 1.38 35.47 34.17
C THR A 135 1.17 35.99 32.72
N THR A 136 -0.12 35.97 32.30
CA THR A 136 -0.93 36.98 31.54
C THR A 136 -0.40 37.55 30.20
N THR A 137 -1.18 37.68 29.12
CA THR A 137 -2.43 38.46 28.96
C THR A 137 -3.16 38.15 27.63
N THR A 138 -4.50 38.00 27.69
CA THR A 138 -5.60 38.52 26.82
C THR A 138 -5.40 38.65 25.27
N SER A 139 -6.35 38.38 24.36
CA SER A 139 -7.82 38.28 24.41
C SER A 139 -8.43 37.85 23.05
N ASN A 140 -9.55 37.11 23.12
CA ASN A 140 -10.82 37.16 22.36
C ASN A 140 -10.91 36.96 20.82
N SER A 141 -11.45 35.77 20.45
CA SER A 141 -12.64 35.45 19.62
C SER A 141 -12.99 36.19 18.30
N VAL A 142 -12.93 35.42 17.19
CA VAL A 142 -13.87 35.15 16.04
C VAL A 142 -15.03 36.12 15.66
N PRO A 143 -15.72 35.94 14.50
CA PRO A 143 -15.30 35.87 13.09
C PRO A 143 -16.16 36.84 12.20
N ILE A 144 -15.94 36.97 10.88
CA ILE A 144 -16.96 37.47 9.94
C ILE A 144 -16.63 37.08 8.50
N SER A 145 -17.64 36.57 7.79
CA SER A 145 -17.68 36.39 6.34
C SER A 145 -18.36 37.59 5.68
N SER A 146 -17.91 38.00 4.49
CA SER A 146 -18.77 38.55 3.44
C SER A 146 -18.02 38.70 2.11
N SER A 147 -18.83 38.70 1.05
CA SER A 147 -18.55 38.39 -0.35
C SER A 147 -18.47 39.63 -1.26
N SER A 148 -18.27 39.36 -2.57
CA SER A 148 -18.61 40.18 -3.78
C SER A 148 -17.53 41.21 -4.21
N THR A 149 -17.21 41.53 -5.48
CA THR A 149 -17.72 41.22 -6.84
C THR A 149 -16.86 41.94 -7.93
N ASN A 150 -16.97 41.52 -9.21
CA ASN A 150 -16.78 42.26 -10.50
C ASN A 150 -15.36 42.37 -11.13
N THR A 151 -15.00 41.60 -12.19
CA THR A 151 -15.23 41.72 -13.69
C THR A 151 -14.40 42.81 -14.41
N PRO A 152 -14.21 42.81 -15.76
CA PRO A 152 -13.86 41.75 -16.74
C PRO A 152 -12.77 42.16 -17.79
N ASN A 153 -12.44 41.20 -18.68
CA ASN A 153 -12.04 41.35 -20.10
C ASN A 153 -10.54 41.46 -20.49
N SER A 154 -10.04 40.49 -21.27
CA SER A 154 -9.84 40.63 -22.73
C SER A 154 -9.10 39.40 -23.27
N GLY A 155 -9.54 38.93 -24.44
CA GLY A 155 -9.19 37.62 -24.99
C GLY A 155 -7.82 37.55 -25.67
N GLU A 156 -7.27 36.33 -25.68
CA GLU A 156 -6.28 35.93 -26.65
C GLU A 156 -6.50 34.46 -27.06
N PHE A 157 -6.49 34.26 -28.36
CA PHE A 157 -6.76 33.01 -29.08
C PHE A 157 -5.88 31.85 -28.59
N GLN A 158 -6.48 30.73 -28.18
CA GLN A 158 -5.79 29.44 -28.16
C GLN A 158 -6.29 28.56 -29.29
N VAL A 159 -5.38 28.28 -30.23
CA VAL A 159 -5.55 27.26 -31.27
C VAL A 159 -5.74 25.91 -30.57
N VAL A 160 -6.98 25.43 -30.55
CA VAL A 160 -7.34 24.10 -30.08
C VAL A 160 -6.69 23.09 -31.02
N ARG A 161 -5.50 22.60 -30.66
CA ARG A 161 -4.92 21.40 -31.26
C ARG A 161 -5.81 20.25 -30.82
N SER A 162 -6.72 19.82 -31.69
CA SER A 162 -7.54 18.62 -31.52
C SER A 162 -6.62 17.42 -31.28
N LYS A 163 -6.39 17.07 -30.01
CA LYS A 163 -5.85 15.77 -29.64
C LYS A 163 -6.96 14.77 -29.90
N SER A 164 -6.78 13.96 -30.94
CA SER A 164 -7.62 12.80 -31.23
C SER A 164 -7.88 12.04 -29.92
N SER A 165 -9.14 12.02 -29.47
CA SER A 165 -9.57 11.43 -28.20
C SER A 165 -9.78 9.92 -28.32
N VAL A 166 -8.93 9.23 -29.06
CA VAL A 166 -8.89 7.77 -29.01
C VAL A 166 -8.11 7.43 -27.74
N PRO A 167 -8.73 6.80 -26.72
CA PRO A 167 -7.98 6.31 -25.58
C PRO A 167 -6.88 5.38 -26.11
N PRO A 168 -5.61 5.55 -25.73
CA PRO A 168 -4.60 4.56 -26.07
C PRO A 168 -5.10 3.20 -25.57
N PRO A 169 -4.93 2.12 -26.35
CA PRO A 169 -5.34 0.79 -25.92
C PRO A 169 -4.75 0.49 -24.55
N PRO A 170 -5.49 -0.21 -23.66
CA PRO A 170 -4.99 -0.52 -22.34
C PRO A 170 -3.66 -1.25 -22.48
N LYS A 171 -2.62 -0.72 -21.82
CA LYS A 171 -1.32 -1.39 -21.77
C LYS A 171 -1.53 -2.66 -20.95
N ILE A 172 -1.57 -3.81 -21.63
CA ILE A 172 -1.73 -5.12 -20.99
C ILE A 172 -0.34 -5.60 -20.57
N VAL A 173 -0.22 -6.07 -19.33
CA VAL A 173 1.00 -6.73 -18.86
C VAL A 173 1.16 -8.05 -19.60
N GLU A 174 2.22 -8.17 -20.41
CA GLU A 174 2.55 -9.43 -21.09
C GLU A 174 2.87 -10.49 -20.03
N ARG A 175 2.27 -11.69 -20.15
CA ARG A 175 2.49 -12.81 -19.23
C ARG A 175 2.91 -14.07 -20.00
N ASN A 176 3.79 -14.88 -19.41
CA ASN A 176 4.17 -16.18 -19.96
C ASN A 176 3.09 -17.25 -19.70
N LYS A 177 3.30 -18.49 -20.17
CA LYS A 177 2.38 -19.62 -19.95
C LYS A 177 2.10 -19.97 -18.48
N TYR A 178 2.96 -19.51 -17.56
CA TYR A 178 2.80 -19.67 -16.12
C TYR A 178 2.12 -18.47 -15.46
N GLY A 179 1.58 -17.55 -16.26
CA GLY A 179 0.96 -16.32 -15.77
C GLY A 179 1.96 -15.33 -15.18
N GLN A 180 3.27 -15.45 -15.41
CA GLN A 180 4.28 -14.52 -14.86
C GLN A 180 4.53 -13.35 -15.82
N ARG A 181 4.66 -12.13 -15.29
CA ARG A 181 4.98 -10.92 -16.06
C ARG A 181 6.26 -11.07 -16.89
N VAL A 182 6.21 -10.63 -18.13
CA VAL A 182 7.33 -10.59 -19.07
C VAL A 182 7.58 -9.13 -19.44
N ASP A 183 8.73 -8.61 -19.01
CA ASP A 183 9.16 -7.26 -19.38
C ASP A 183 10.05 -7.33 -20.63
N ARG A 184 9.69 -6.58 -21.67
CA ARG A 184 10.50 -6.40 -22.89
C ARG A 184 11.52 -5.27 -22.71
N LEU A 185 12.46 -5.41 -21.79
CA LEU A 185 13.60 -4.47 -21.70
C LEU A 185 14.93 -5.21 -21.86
N ASP A 186 15.69 -4.80 -22.88
CA ASP A 186 17.02 -5.34 -23.13
C ASP A 186 18.08 -4.46 -22.45
N PHE A 187 18.48 -4.85 -21.24
CA PHE A 187 19.54 -4.19 -20.48
C PHE A 187 20.92 -4.27 -21.16
N LYS A 188 21.13 -5.20 -22.12
CA LYS A 188 22.43 -5.40 -22.78
C LYS A 188 22.76 -4.27 -23.77
N THR A 189 21.75 -3.57 -24.26
CA THR A 189 21.90 -2.50 -25.26
C THR A 189 22.36 -1.18 -24.67
N ILE A 190 22.36 -1.03 -23.34
CA ILE A 190 22.62 0.24 -22.67
C ILE A 190 24.10 0.32 -22.23
N PRO A 191 24.88 1.28 -22.77
CA PRO A 191 26.28 1.45 -22.39
C PRO A 191 26.45 1.76 -20.88
N ARG A 192 27.44 1.13 -20.24
CA ARG A 192 27.67 1.24 -18.79
C ARG A 192 28.08 2.66 -18.38
N ASP A 193 28.81 3.36 -19.23
CA ASP A 193 29.18 4.76 -19.11
C ASP A 193 27.95 5.68 -19.05
N GLU A 194 26.95 5.44 -19.90
CA GLU A 194 25.68 6.18 -19.87
C GLU A 194 24.90 5.94 -18.58
N VAL A 195 24.83 4.68 -18.11
CA VAL A 195 24.23 4.36 -16.80
C VAL A 195 24.91 5.13 -15.68
N ASN A 196 26.24 5.18 -15.68
CA ASN A 196 27.01 5.89 -14.65
C ASN A 196 26.83 7.41 -14.75
N ARG A 197 26.75 7.97 -15.96
CA ARG A 197 26.48 9.39 -16.19
C ARG A 197 25.13 9.79 -15.62
N ILE A 198 24.08 9.04 -15.94
CA ILE A 198 22.71 9.33 -15.48
C ILE A 198 22.56 9.18 -13.96
N LYS A 199 23.18 8.16 -13.35
CA LYS A 199 23.18 8.01 -11.88
C LYS A 199 23.75 9.24 -11.14
N LYS A 200 24.76 9.90 -11.72
CA LYS A 200 25.37 11.11 -11.11
C LYS A 200 24.45 12.33 -11.14
N LEU A 201 23.45 12.36 -12.03
CA LEU A 201 22.52 13.49 -12.16
C LEU A 201 21.44 13.54 -11.08
N LYS A 202 21.27 12.46 -10.28
CA LYS A 202 20.26 12.37 -9.20
C LYS A 202 18.84 12.76 -9.65
N LEU A 203 18.48 12.35 -10.86
CA LEU A 203 17.16 12.60 -11.45
C LEU A 203 16.06 11.89 -10.66
N CYS A 204 14.89 12.54 -10.54
CA CYS A 204 13.74 11.94 -9.88
C CYS A 204 13.03 10.93 -10.80
N ASN A 205 13.02 9.65 -10.42
CA ASN A 205 12.34 8.61 -11.20
C ASN A 205 10.84 8.87 -11.35
N PHE A 206 10.17 9.36 -10.30
CA PHE A 206 8.73 9.67 -10.35
C PHE A 206 8.44 10.79 -11.34
N TYR A 207 9.12 11.93 -11.19
CA TYR A 207 8.93 13.08 -12.06
C TYR A 207 9.13 12.71 -13.54
N TYR A 208 10.24 12.05 -13.85
CA TYR A 208 10.58 11.77 -15.24
C TYR A 208 9.80 10.61 -15.85
N LEU A 209 9.56 9.52 -15.10
CA LEU A 209 8.94 8.32 -15.67
C LEU A 209 7.41 8.31 -15.54
N GLN A 210 6.83 8.94 -14.52
CA GLN A 210 5.38 9.03 -14.32
C GLN A 210 4.82 10.40 -14.71
N GLY A 211 5.67 11.41 -14.88
CA GLY A 211 5.27 12.77 -15.27
C GLY A 211 4.95 13.69 -14.08
N GLU A 212 4.86 13.15 -12.87
CA GLU A 212 4.62 13.90 -11.64
C GLU A 212 5.50 13.38 -10.50
N CYS A 213 5.94 14.28 -9.63
CA CYS A 213 6.59 13.90 -8.38
C CYS A 213 5.60 14.12 -7.23
N PRO A 214 5.30 13.09 -6.44
CA PRO A 214 4.37 13.21 -5.31
C PRO A 214 4.92 13.99 -4.12
N ASN A 215 6.23 14.27 -4.09
CA ASN A 215 6.89 14.93 -2.98
C ASN A 215 7.18 16.40 -3.32
N ASP A 216 6.55 17.33 -2.60
CA ASP A 216 6.76 18.77 -2.76
C ASP A 216 8.20 19.18 -2.43
N ASN A 217 8.81 18.52 -1.43
CA ASN A 217 10.19 18.77 -1.00
C ASN A 217 11.15 17.67 -1.51
N CYS A 218 11.07 17.36 -2.80
CA CYS A 218 11.92 16.35 -3.41
C CYS A 218 13.40 16.81 -3.49
N HIS A 219 14.32 15.98 -3.01
CA HIS A 219 15.78 16.22 -3.10
C HIS A 219 16.41 15.78 -4.44
N HIS A 220 15.60 15.26 -5.35
CA HIS A 220 16.04 14.85 -6.68
C HIS A 220 15.77 15.94 -7.72
N ASP A 221 16.58 15.97 -8.77
CA ASP A 221 16.45 16.99 -9.81
C ASP A 221 15.17 16.80 -10.65
N HIS A 222 14.42 17.88 -10.86
CA HIS A 222 13.23 17.99 -11.71
C HIS A 222 13.43 18.99 -12.87
N SER A 223 14.56 19.69 -12.92
CA SER A 223 14.73 20.86 -13.81
C SER A 223 15.18 20.51 -15.22
N ARG A 224 15.82 19.35 -15.41
CA ARG A 224 16.40 18.94 -16.70
C ARG A 224 15.34 18.45 -17.68
N LYS A 225 15.60 18.65 -18.97
CA LYS A 225 14.87 17.99 -20.06
C LYS A 225 15.70 16.79 -20.52
N LEU A 226 15.13 15.59 -20.39
CA LEU A 226 15.81 14.36 -20.81
C LEU A 226 15.63 14.13 -22.31
N THR A 227 16.70 13.71 -22.96
CA THR A 227 16.60 13.14 -24.31
C THR A 227 15.95 11.76 -24.26
N LYS A 228 15.48 11.26 -25.41
CA LYS A 228 14.85 9.92 -25.51
C LYS A 228 15.78 8.81 -25.00
N THR A 229 17.07 8.92 -25.30
CA THR A 229 18.11 7.98 -24.85
C THR A 229 18.29 8.04 -23.34
N GLU A 230 18.35 9.24 -22.76
CA GLU A 230 18.48 9.41 -21.31
C GLU A 230 17.26 8.90 -20.54
N TYR A 231 16.06 9.10 -21.11
CA TYR A 231 14.83 8.53 -20.57
C TYR A 231 14.88 6.99 -20.54
N GLN A 232 15.40 6.36 -21.60
CA GLN A 232 15.57 4.89 -21.65
C GLN A 232 16.60 4.41 -20.63
N VAL A 233 17.73 5.12 -20.49
CA VAL A 233 18.76 4.81 -19.48
C VAL A 233 18.19 4.96 -18.07
N LEU A 234 17.44 6.03 -17.80
CA LEU A 234 16.79 6.25 -16.50
C LEU A 234 15.75 5.16 -16.20
N THR A 235 14.97 4.75 -17.20
CA THR A 235 14.01 3.63 -17.09
C THR A 235 14.73 2.35 -16.71
N ALA A 236 15.87 2.06 -17.34
CA ALA A 236 16.67 0.88 -17.01
C ALA A 236 17.25 0.96 -15.59
N ILE A 237 17.73 2.13 -15.16
CA ILE A 237 18.21 2.34 -13.78
C ILE A 237 17.08 2.10 -12.77
N ALA A 238 15.89 2.66 -13.00
CA ALA A 238 14.74 2.46 -12.13
C ALA A 238 14.37 0.97 -12.02
N ARG A 239 14.50 0.21 -13.11
CA ARG A 239 14.26 -1.24 -13.14
C ARG A 239 15.38 -2.09 -12.53
N MET A 240 16.50 -1.50 -12.11
CA MET A 240 17.47 -2.21 -11.27
C MET A 240 16.95 -2.35 -9.83
N THR A 241 16.05 -1.48 -9.40
CA THR A 241 15.37 -1.59 -8.11
C THR A 241 14.30 -2.66 -8.22
N PRO A 242 14.33 -3.71 -7.39
CA PRO A 242 13.38 -4.80 -7.46
C PRO A 242 11.97 -4.31 -7.14
N CYS A 243 11.00 -4.73 -7.96
CA CYS A 243 9.59 -4.52 -7.69
C CYS A 243 9.16 -5.40 -6.52
N ARG A 244 8.45 -4.83 -5.55
CA ARG A 244 7.91 -5.56 -4.40
C ARG A 244 6.96 -6.69 -4.80
N TYR A 245 6.23 -6.52 -5.91
CA TYR A 245 5.29 -7.52 -6.44
C TYR A 245 5.96 -8.51 -7.41
N GLY A 246 7.24 -8.32 -7.75
CA GLY A 246 8.00 -9.22 -8.61
C GLY A 246 7.27 -9.63 -9.90
N LEU A 247 7.31 -10.92 -10.22
CA LEU A 247 6.69 -11.49 -11.43
C LEU A 247 5.15 -11.44 -11.42
N GLU A 248 4.52 -11.13 -10.28
CA GLU A 248 3.07 -11.07 -10.15
C GLU A 248 2.51 -9.67 -10.43
N CYS A 249 3.37 -8.64 -10.53
CA CYS A 249 2.97 -7.25 -10.69
C CYS A 249 2.02 -7.00 -11.88
N ASP A 250 0.80 -6.54 -11.57
CA ASP A 250 -0.25 -6.19 -12.54
C ASP A 250 -0.16 -4.76 -13.11
N ASP A 251 0.77 -3.92 -12.65
CA ASP A 251 0.84 -2.52 -13.09
C ASP A 251 1.62 -2.38 -14.41
N PRO A 252 0.97 -2.11 -15.55
CA PRO A 252 1.66 -1.98 -16.83
C PRO A 252 2.68 -0.84 -16.86
N GLU A 253 2.51 0.17 -15.98
CA GLU A 253 3.37 1.34 -15.88
C GLU A 253 4.38 1.25 -14.72
N CYS A 254 4.57 0.05 -14.16
CA CYS A 254 5.53 -0.14 -13.08
C CYS A 254 6.95 0.21 -13.56
N MET A 255 7.59 1.13 -12.84
CA MET A 255 8.95 1.60 -13.14
C MET A 255 10.06 0.69 -12.59
N TYR A 256 9.72 -0.29 -11.74
CA TYR A 256 10.66 -1.17 -11.06
C TYR A 256 10.88 -2.50 -11.80
N GLY A 257 11.92 -3.23 -11.42
CA GLY A 257 12.33 -4.47 -12.08
C GLY A 257 11.57 -5.69 -11.56
N HIS A 258 10.96 -6.46 -12.46
CA HIS A 258 10.23 -7.70 -12.12
C HIS A 258 11.05 -8.97 -12.34
N ARG A 259 12.24 -8.85 -12.96
CA ARG A 259 13.17 -9.94 -13.23
C ARG A 259 14.55 -9.57 -12.73
N CYS A 260 15.30 -10.57 -12.27
CA CYS A 260 16.70 -10.37 -11.93
C CYS A 260 17.49 -10.09 -13.22
N PRO A 261 18.22 -8.97 -13.32
CA PRO A 261 19.04 -8.68 -14.51
C PRO A 261 20.13 -9.74 -14.81
N GLN A 262 20.46 -10.58 -13.82
CA GLN A 262 21.46 -11.65 -13.92
C GLN A 262 20.85 -13.03 -14.21
N SER A 263 19.52 -13.17 -14.28
CA SER A 263 18.87 -14.47 -14.47
C SER A 263 18.82 -14.92 -15.93
N GLU A 264 19.91 -14.78 -16.69
CA GLU A 264 19.99 -15.39 -18.03
C GLU A 264 19.51 -16.84 -17.92
N PRO A 265 18.55 -17.28 -18.76
CA PRO A 265 18.20 -18.68 -18.80
C PRO A 265 19.44 -19.41 -19.30
N VAL A 266 20.11 -20.12 -18.41
CA VAL A 266 21.10 -21.12 -18.79
C VAL A 266 20.33 -22.13 -19.65
N THR A 267 20.46 -22.00 -20.97
CA THR A 267 20.08 -23.05 -21.90
C THR A 267 20.96 -24.23 -21.55
N LYS A 268 20.42 -25.16 -20.76
CA LYS A 268 20.98 -26.49 -20.65
C LYS A 268 20.82 -27.13 -22.02
N VAL A 269 21.92 -27.08 -22.80
CA VAL A 269 22.13 -27.90 -23.99
C VAL A 269 22.37 -29.33 -23.55
#